data_AF-U2HHP2-F1
#
_entry.id   AF-U2HHP2-F1
#
_cell.length_a   1.000
_cell.length_b   1.000
_cell.length_c   1.000
_cell.angle_alpha   90.00
_cell.angle_beta   90.00
_cell.angle_gamma   90.00
#
_symmetry.space_group_name_H-M   'P 1'
#
loop_
_entity.id
_entity.type
_entity.pdbx_description
1 polymer ?
#
loop_
_entity_poly.entity_id
_entity_poly.type
_entity_poly.pdbx_seq_one_letter_code
_entity_poly.pdbx_strand_id
1 'polypeptide(L)'
;MNSRIRSDTVALFEFFELYAYFVYDFAAYVSALFASVSDLESKKHIYDNLLDEIGIQPCGTARWERHHGELYRRFLESLRRTQSYRDAIDVNRMNELDALSRGISRRFYDGHQRVLRAGDDCVALAAFSSIEGWVSRQYAIWRDVLGRAGEEMRFLDMRTIDLHCECDVEHSRVLDEILTRFVGAGETTVSLHAVNSGLLRGIELSVDLFDDIQHALSQPAQMR
;
A
#
# COMPACT_ATOMS: atom_id res chain seq x y z
N MET A 1 10.11 1.89 12.11
CA MET A 1 9.49 2.89 11.21
C MET A 1 8.89 4.09 11.93
N ASN A 2 7.76 3.93 12.65
CA ASN A 2 6.95 5.07 13.08
C ASN A 2 7.63 6.10 14.01
N SER A 3 8.62 5.72 14.83
CA SER A 3 9.31 6.68 15.70
C SER A 3 10.18 7.67 14.93
N ARG A 4 10.88 7.23 13.87
CA ARG A 4 11.83 8.05 13.12
C ARG A 4 11.13 9.08 12.24
N ILE A 5 10.15 8.64 11.46
CA ILE A 5 9.35 9.56 10.61
C ILE A 5 8.52 10.54 11.45
N ARG A 6 8.25 10.24 12.73
CA ARG A 6 7.59 11.16 13.67
C ARG A 6 8.52 12.25 14.21
N SER A 7 9.83 12.04 14.20
CA SER A 7 10.80 12.95 14.80
C SER A 7 11.67 13.68 13.78
N ASP A 8 11.71 13.20 12.54
CA ASP A 8 12.60 13.69 11.49
C ASP A 8 11.81 13.91 10.19
N THR A 9 11.61 15.18 9.84
CA THR A 9 10.87 15.59 8.64
C THR A 9 11.57 15.17 7.35
N VAL A 10 12.91 15.10 7.33
CA VAL A 10 13.63 14.62 6.14
C VAL A 10 13.35 13.14 5.94
N ALA A 11 13.44 12.35 7.02
CA ALA A 11 13.10 10.92 6.97
C ALA A 11 11.63 10.68 6.58
N LEU A 12 10.72 11.57 6.95
CA LEU A 12 9.32 11.53 6.51
C LEU A 12 9.19 11.76 5.00
N PHE A 13 9.91 12.74 4.44
CA PHE A 13 9.87 13.00 3.00
C PHE A 13 10.47 11.84 2.20
N GLU A 14 11.63 11.33 2.62
CA GLU A 14 12.24 10.16 1.99
C GLU A 14 11.35 8.91 2.11
N PHE A 15 10.62 8.75 3.22
CA PHE A 15 9.66 7.66 3.40
C PHE A 15 8.60 7.67 2.31
N PHE A 16 7.99 8.83 2.02
CA PHE A 16 6.97 8.93 0.98
C PHE A 16 7.52 8.64 -0.42
N GLU A 17 8.76 9.02 -0.70
CA GLU A 17 9.45 8.65 -1.95
C GLU A 17 9.67 7.14 -2.05
N LEU A 18 10.13 6.50 -0.98
CA LEU A 18 10.39 5.05 -0.93
C LEU A 18 9.10 4.22 -1.04
N TYR A 19 7.97 4.74 -0.56
CA TYR A 19 6.66 4.08 -0.60
C TYR A 19 5.96 4.18 -1.98
N ALA A 20 6.48 4.99 -2.91
CA ALA A 20 5.78 5.32 -4.15
C ALA A 20 5.44 4.12 -5.04
N TYR A 21 6.40 3.24 -5.32
CA TYR A 21 6.15 2.10 -6.21
C TYR A 21 5.28 1.02 -5.58
N PHE A 22 5.25 0.93 -4.25
CA PHE A 22 4.25 0.10 -3.59
C PHE A 22 2.84 0.53 -4.04
N VAL A 23 2.54 1.83 -4.01
CA VAL A 23 1.22 2.34 -4.44
C VAL A 23 1.03 2.24 -5.95
N TYR A 24 2.05 2.56 -6.75
CA TYR A 24 1.93 2.53 -8.21
C TYR A 24 1.68 1.13 -8.78
N ASP A 25 2.31 0.11 -8.20
CA ASP A 25 2.21 -1.26 -8.69
C ASP A 25 0.99 -2.02 -8.09
N PHE A 26 0.28 -1.42 -7.13
CA PHE A 26 -0.82 -2.09 -6.41
C PHE A 26 -1.97 -2.53 -7.33
N ALA A 27 -2.42 -1.65 -8.23
CA ALA A 27 -3.46 -1.99 -9.20
C ALA A 27 -3.08 -3.18 -10.11
N ALA A 28 -1.79 -3.30 -10.48
CA ALA A 28 -1.30 -4.43 -11.27
C ALA A 28 -1.33 -5.73 -10.44
N TYR A 29 -1.02 -5.65 -9.15
CA TYR A 29 -1.15 -6.79 -8.25
C TYR A 29 -2.62 -7.21 -8.03
N VAL A 30 -3.54 -6.27 -7.78
CA VAL A 30 -4.97 -6.57 -7.63
C VAL A 30 -5.54 -7.21 -8.90
N SER A 31 -5.11 -6.76 -10.08
CA SER A 31 -5.45 -7.39 -11.36
C SER A 31 -4.94 -8.84 -11.46
N ALA A 32 -3.70 -9.10 -11.02
CA ALA A 32 -3.16 -10.46 -10.97
C ALA A 32 -3.91 -11.36 -9.97
N LEU A 33 -4.31 -10.82 -8.82
CA LEU A 33 -5.14 -11.52 -7.83
C LEU A 33 -6.50 -11.87 -8.42
N PHE A 34 -7.18 -10.92 -9.07
CA PHE A 34 -8.46 -11.15 -9.77
C PHE A 34 -8.36 -12.28 -10.80
N ALA A 35 -7.28 -12.29 -11.59
CA ALA A 35 -7.05 -13.33 -12.58
C ALA A 35 -6.79 -14.71 -11.96
N SER A 36 -6.20 -14.76 -10.75
CA SER A 36 -5.77 -16.00 -10.09
C SER A 36 -6.86 -16.65 -9.24
N VAL A 37 -7.73 -15.87 -8.59
CA VAL A 37 -8.78 -16.41 -7.72
C VAL A 37 -9.83 -17.16 -8.54
N SER A 38 -10.28 -18.33 -8.12
CA SER A 38 -11.32 -19.10 -8.82
C SER A 38 -12.72 -18.86 -8.27
N ASP A 39 -12.86 -18.60 -6.96
CA ASP A 39 -14.16 -18.31 -6.32
C ASP A 39 -14.81 -17.05 -6.91
N LEU A 40 -16.02 -17.21 -7.49
CA LEU A 40 -16.70 -16.16 -8.22
C LEU A 40 -17.18 -15.01 -7.33
N GLU A 41 -17.63 -15.31 -6.11
CA GLU A 41 -18.09 -14.27 -5.19
C GLU A 41 -16.91 -13.42 -4.70
N SER A 42 -15.79 -14.05 -4.33
CA SER A 42 -14.54 -13.34 -4.00
C SER A 42 -14.02 -12.53 -5.19
N LYS A 43 -14.10 -13.07 -6.41
CA LYS A 43 -13.72 -12.36 -7.63
C LYS A 43 -14.50 -11.07 -7.84
N LYS A 44 -15.79 -11.03 -7.53
CA LYS A 44 -16.60 -9.80 -7.64
C LYS A 44 -16.05 -8.70 -6.73
N HIS A 45 -15.75 -9.04 -5.48
CA HIS A 45 -15.19 -8.08 -4.53
C HIS A 45 -13.79 -7.60 -4.93
N ILE A 46 -12.92 -8.49 -5.41
CA ILE A 46 -11.61 -8.09 -5.94
C ILE A 46 -11.77 -7.19 -7.17
N TYR A 47 -12.76 -7.48 -8.03
CA TYR A 47 -13.06 -6.64 -9.18
C TYR A 47 -13.53 -5.25 -8.76
N ASP A 48 -14.39 -5.13 -7.76
CA ASP A 48 -14.81 -3.84 -7.20
C ASP A 48 -13.60 -3.05 -6.65
N ASN A 49 -12.70 -3.70 -5.90
CA ASN A 49 -11.44 -3.07 -5.47
C ASN A 49 -10.59 -2.62 -6.67
N LEU A 50 -10.47 -3.44 -7.71
CA LEU A 50 -9.73 -3.07 -8.92
C LEU A 50 -10.33 -1.83 -9.61
N LEU A 51 -11.66 -1.72 -9.64
CA LEU A 51 -12.35 -0.56 -10.19
C LEU A 51 -12.02 0.71 -9.40
N ASP A 52 -12.03 0.63 -8.07
CA ASP A 52 -11.63 1.74 -7.20
C ASP A 52 -10.18 2.16 -7.48
N GLU A 53 -9.25 1.20 -7.53
CA GLU A 53 -7.83 1.44 -7.79
C GLU A 53 -7.58 2.18 -9.11
N ILE A 54 -8.33 1.84 -10.17
CA ILE A 54 -8.22 2.48 -11.49
C ILE A 54 -9.10 3.72 -11.67
N GLY A 55 -9.79 4.17 -10.60
CA GLY A 55 -10.56 5.41 -10.59
C GLY A 55 -11.96 5.31 -11.22
N ILE A 56 -12.56 4.12 -11.21
CA ILE A 56 -13.95 3.88 -11.63
C ILE A 56 -14.86 3.84 -10.41
N GLN A 57 -15.86 4.72 -10.38
CA GLN A 57 -16.91 4.68 -9.36
C GLN A 57 -18.19 4.02 -9.90
N PRO A 58 -19.06 3.47 -9.03
CA PRO A 58 -20.36 2.99 -9.43
C PRO A 58 -21.13 4.04 -10.26
N CYS A 59 -21.55 3.65 -11.47
CA CYS A 59 -22.27 4.50 -12.43
C CYS A 59 -21.49 5.72 -12.97
N GLY A 60 -20.18 5.81 -12.72
CA GLY A 60 -19.31 6.87 -13.22
C GLY A 60 -18.46 6.46 -14.41
N THR A 61 -17.88 7.43 -15.11
CA THR A 61 -16.78 7.17 -16.06
C THR A 61 -15.47 6.98 -15.30
N ALA A 62 -14.58 6.15 -15.85
CA ALA A 62 -13.20 6.06 -15.37
C ALA A 62 -12.54 7.44 -15.45
N ARG A 63 -11.92 7.89 -14.36
CA ARG A 63 -11.20 9.17 -14.32
C ARG A 63 -9.80 8.98 -13.82
N TRP A 64 -8.82 9.33 -14.66
CA TRP A 64 -7.40 9.28 -14.30
C TRP A 64 -7.10 10.01 -12.99
N GLU A 65 -7.74 11.17 -12.76
CA GLU A 65 -7.55 11.97 -11.54
C GLU A 65 -7.98 11.29 -10.25
N ARG A 66 -8.66 10.13 -10.32
CA ARG A 66 -9.13 9.35 -9.18
C ARG A 66 -8.38 8.04 -9.01
N HIS A 67 -7.51 7.68 -9.95
CA HIS A 67 -6.67 6.50 -9.83
C HIS A 67 -5.75 6.67 -8.61
N HIS A 68 -5.64 5.65 -7.75
CA HIS A 68 -4.90 5.76 -6.49
C HIS A 68 -3.42 6.12 -6.72
N GLY A 69 -2.77 5.44 -7.67
CA GLY A 69 -1.44 5.80 -8.14
C GLY A 69 -1.30 7.25 -8.64
N GLU A 70 -2.28 7.81 -9.35
CA GLU A 70 -2.25 9.22 -9.77
C GLU A 70 -2.43 10.17 -8.58
N LEU A 71 -3.32 9.85 -7.64
CA LEU A 71 -3.49 10.63 -6.42
C LEU A 71 -2.19 10.67 -5.60
N TYR A 72 -1.51 9.53 -5.48
CA TYR A 72 -0.21 9.46 -4.79
C TYR A 72 0.88 10.24 -5.53
N ARG A 73 0.90 10.15 -6.87
CA ARG A 73 1.83 10.94 -7.70
C ARG A 73 1.63 12.44 -7.47
N ARG A 74 0.38 12.92 -7.42
CA ARG A 74 0.06 14.34 -7.14
C ARG A 74 0.43 14.76 -5.73
N PHE A 75 0.23 13.88 -4.75
CA PHE A 75 0.71 14.10 -3.39
C PHE A 75 2.23 14.34 -3.39
N LEU A 76 3.02 13.46 -3.99
CA LEU A 76 4.47 13.64 -4.10
C LEU A 76 4.84 14.92 -4.87
N GLU A 77 4.15 15.23 -5.96
CA GLU A 77 4.39 16.48 -6.69
C GLU A 77 4.13 17.72 -5.83
N SER A 78 3.08 17.71 -5.03
CA SER A 78 2.78 18.80 -4.09
C SER A 78 3.84 18.90 -2.99
N LEU A 79 4.33 17.75 -2.50
CA LEU A 79 5.39 17.68 -1.50
C LEU A 79 6.70 18.26 -2.02
N ARG A 80 7.12 17.85 -3.22
CA ARG A 80 8.32 18.34 -3.92
C ARG A 80 8.30 19.84 -4.23
N ARG A 81 7.10 20.45 -4.25
CA ARG A 81 6.92 21.90 -4.42
C ARG A 81 7.06 22.71 -3.13
N THR A 82 7.14 22.07 -1.97
CA THR A 82 7.43 22.77 -0.71
C THR A 82 8.90 23.19 -0.66
N GLN A 83 9.21 24.30 0.01
CA GLN A 83 10.60 24.70 0.19
C GLN A 83 11.34 23.71 1.10
N SER A 84 10.65 23.25 2.15
CA SER A 84 11.17 22.28 3.11
C SER A 84 11.67 21.00 2.44
N TYR A 85 10.94 20.48 1.44
CA TYR A 85 11.39 19.32 0.66
C TYR A 85 12.62 19.65 -0.18
N ARG A 86 12.62 20.76 -0.91
CA ARG A 86 13.74 21.14 -1.80
C ARG A 86 15.03 21.40 -1.05
N ASP A 87 14.95 21.87 0.19
CA ASP A 87 16.12 22.07 1.06
C ASP A 87 16.65 20.75 1.60
N ALA A 88 15.79 19.73 1.72
CA ALA A 88 16.12 18.43 2.30
C ALA A 88 16.61 17.40 1.28
N ILE A 89 16.01 17.36 0.09
CA ILE A 89 16.20 16.31 -0.91
C ILE A 89 16.52 16.94 -2.26
N ASP A 90 17.77 16.76 -2.71
CA ASP A 90 18.20 17.19 -4.04
C ASP A 90 17.79 16.18 -5.14
N VAL A 91 18.06 16.53 -6.40
CA VAL A 91 17.70 15.70 -7.56
C VAL A 91 18.42 14.35 -7.56
N ASN A 92 19.66 14.28 -7.08
CA ASN A 92 20.41 13.03 -7.06
C ASN A 92 19.82 12.07 -6.02
N ARG A 93 19.53 12.57 -4.82
CA ARG A 93 18.87 11.79 -3.77
C ARG A 93 17.47 11.35 -4.19
N MET A 94 16.71 12.23 -4.84
CA MET A 94 15.39 11.85 -5.38
C MET A 94 15.47 10.69 -6.38
N ASN A 95 16.45 10.72 -7.30
CA ASN A 95 16.65 9.63 -8.27
C ASN A 95 17.08 8.32 -7.59
N GLU A 96 17.91 8.40 -6.54
CA GLU A 96 18.28 7.24 -5.72
C GLU A 96 17.06 6.63 -5.02
N LEU A 97 16.22 7.47 -4.40
CA LEU A 97 15.00 7.04 -3.73
C LEU A 97 14.00 6.39 -4.70
N ASP A 98 13.86 6.90 -5.93
CA ASP A 98 13.04 6.26 -6.99
C ASP A 98 13.55 4.84 -7.30
N ALA A 99 14.87 4.69 -7.50
CA ALA A 99 15.47 3.40 -7.79
C ALA A 99 15.30 2.41 -6.61
N LEU A 100 15.48 2.88 -5.38
CA LEU A 100 15.26 2.08 -4.17
C LEU A 100 13.79 1.68 -4.03
N SER A 101 12.85 2.60 -4.21
CA SER A 101 11.41 2.35 -4.14
C SER A 101 10.98 1.24 -5.10
N ARG A 102 11.45 1.27 -6.36
CA ARG A 102 11.22 0.20 -7.34
C ARG A 102 11.75 -1.14 -6.87
N GLY A 103 12.95 -1.16 -6.30
CA GLY A 103 13.57 -2.39 -5.79
C GLY A 103 12.80 -2.99 -4.62
N ILE A 104 12.33 -2.14 -3.71
CA ILE A 104 11.50 -2.51 -2.55
C ILE A 104 10.15 -3.07 -3.02
N SER A 105 9.43 -2.31 -3.86
CA SER A 105 8.14 -2.72 -4.44
C SER A 105 8.23 -4.07 -5.14
N ARG A 106 9.26 -4.27 -5.97
CA ARG A 106 9.48 -5.54 -6.67
C ARG A 106 9.59 -6.72 -5.71
N ARG A 107 10.37 -6.61 -4.63
CA ARG A 107 10.52 -7.71 -3.66
C ARG A 107 9.20 -8.04 -2.97
N PHE A 108 8.45 -7.02 -2.59
CA PHE A 108 7.12 -7.17 -1.98
C PHE A 108 6.16 -7.91 -2.92
N TYR A 109 6.00 -7.41 -4.15
CA TYR A 109 5.07 -8.01 -5.11
C TYR A 109 5.54 -9.36 -5.65
N ASP A 110 6.85 -9.61 -5.80
CA ASP A 110 7.36 -10.95 -6.09
C ASP A 110 6.97 -11.96 -5.00
N GLY A 111 6.97 -11.52 -3.74
CA GLY A 111 6.45 -12.28 -2.61
C GLY A 111 5.00 -12.66 -2.78
N HIS A 112 4.13 -11.68 -3.05
CA HIS A 112 2.71 -11.93 -3.30
C HIS A 112 2.46 -12.78 -4.55
N GLN A 113 3.23 -12.61 -5.62
CA GLN A 113 3.14 -13.45 -6.82
C GLN A 113 3.47 -14.92 -6.52
N ARG A 114 4.40 -15.20 -5.60
CA ARG A 114 4.63 -16.58 -5.13
C ARG A 114 3.42 -17.14 -4.38
N VAL A 115 2.71 -16.33 -3.62
CA VAL A 115 1.46 -16.73 -2.96
C VAL A 115 0.39 -17.06 -4.00
N LEU A 116 0.18 -16.19 -4.99
CA LEU A 116 -0.80 -16.42 -6.06
C LEU A 116 -0.51 -17.70 -6.85
N ARG A 117 0.76 -17.95 -7.20
CA ARG A 117 1.18 -19.15 -7.96
C ARG A 117 1.00 -20.45 -7.18
N ALA A 118 0.86 -20.41 -5.86
CA ALA A 118 0.56 -21.60 -5.08
C ALA A 118 -0.87 -22.12 -5.33
N GLY A 119 -1.76 -21.29 -5.89
CA GLY A 119 -3.07 -21.71 -6.41
C GLY A 119 -4.14 -21.96 -5.34
N ASP A 120 -3.93 -21.49 -4.11
CA ASP A 120 -4.93 -21.57 -3.04
C ASP A 120 -5.60 -20.20 -2.85
N ASP A 121 -6.85 -20.08 -3.31
CA ASP A 121 -7.66 -18.86 -3.22
C ASP A 121 -7.74 -18.34 -1.78
N CYS A 122 -7.89 -19.23 -0.80
CA CYS A 122 -8.07 -18.86 0.59
C CYS A 122 -6.78 -18.24 1.15
N VAL A 123 -5.63 -18.85 0.85
CA VAL A 123 -4.31 -18.31 1.22
C VAL A 123 -4.05 -16.98 0.52
N ALA A 124 -4.37 -16.87 -0.77
CA ALA A 124 -4.16 -15.65 -1.56
C ALA A 124 -5.01 -14.47 -1.05
N LEU A 125 -6.31 -14.71 -0.80
CA LEU A 125 -7.24 -13.72 -0.26
C LEU A 125 -6.85 -13.30 1.16
N ALA A 126 -6.42 -14.24 2.00
CA ALA A 126 -5.96 -13.95 3.35
C ALA A 126 -4.66 -13.12 3.34
N ALA A 127 -3.72 -13.43 2.44
CA ALA A 127 -2.51 -12.62 2.27
C ALA A 127 -2.81 -11.23 1.72
N PHE A 128 -3.84 -11.07 0.88
CA PHE A 128 -4.29 -9.77 0.40
C PHE A 128 -4.92 -8.94 1.53
N SER A 129 -5.80 -9.55 2.33
CA SER A 129 -6.48 -8.91 3.46
C SER A 129 -5.53 -8.26 4.47
N SER A 130 -4.36 -8.87 4.71
CA SER A 130 -3.39 -8.26 5.64
C SER A 130 -2.80 -6.95 5.13
N ILE A 131 -2.76 -6.71 3.81
CA ILE A 131 -2.27 -5.43 3.26
C ILE A 131 -3.23 -4.32 3.66
N GLU A 132 -4.51 -4.46 3.31
CA GLU A 132 -5.58 -3.49 3.59
C GLU A 132 -5.70 -3.22 5.11
N GLY A 133 -5.69 -4.29 5.91
CA GLY A 133 -5.78 -4.18 7.36
C GLY A 133 -4.58 -3.49 8.01
N TRP A 134 -3.38 -3.62 7.45
CA TRP A 134 -2.17 -3.00 7.99
C TRP A 134 -2.01 -1.56 7.53
N VAL A 135 -2.22 -1.29 6.24
CA VAL A 135 -2.01 0.01 5.60
C VAL A 135 -3.02 1.05 6.08
N SER A 136 -4.27 0.66 6.31
CA SER A 136 -5.33 1.53 6.89
C SER A 136 -4.88 2.29 8.15
N ARG A 137 -4.11 1.63 9.02
CA ARG A 137 -3.60 2.24 10.26
C ARG A 137 -2.44 3.21 10.02
N GLN A 138 -1.68 3.04 8.94
CA GLN A 138 -0.53 3.88 8.65
C GLN A 138 -0.95 5.24 8.10
N TYR A 139 -1.94 5.30 7.21
CA TYR A 139 -2.43 6.56 6.64
C TYR A 139 -2.92 7.56 7.70
N ALA A 140 -3.62 7.07 8.73
CA ALA A 140 -4.04 7.91 9.85
C ALA A 140 -2.83 8.51 10.62
N ILE A 141 -1.75 7.74 10.80
CA ILE A 141 -0.51 8.22 11.41
C ILE A 141 0.16 9.25 10.50
N TRP A 142 0.25 8.98 9.20
CA TRP A 142 0.89 9.89 8.24
C TRP A 142 0.18 11.23 8.15
N ARG A 143 -1.16 11.24 8.19
CA ARG A 143 -1.96 12.47 8.26
C ARG A 143 -1.59 13.32 9.48
N ASP A 144 -1.50 12.70 10.66
CA ASP A 144 -1.13 13.40 11.90
C ASP A 144 0.31 13.93 11.86
N VAL A 145 1.25 13.13 11.35
CA VAL A 145 2.67 13.53 11.26
C VAL A 145 2.84 14.68 10.27
N LEU A 146 2.21 14.60 9.09
CA LEU A 146 2.22 15.68 8.10
C LEU A 146 1.62 16.97 8.65
N GLY A 147 0.53 16.89 9.42
CA GLY A 147 -0.07 18.06 10.09
C GLY A 147 0.88 18.78 11.07
N ARG A 148 1.94 18.12 11.52
CA ARG A 148 2.95 18.66 12.44
C ARG A 148 4.29 18.99 11.77
N ALA A 149 4.47 18.64 10.50
CA ALA A 149 5.75 18.76 9.79
C ALA A 149 6.06 20.17 9.26
N GLY A 150 5.16 21.14 9.45
CA GLY A 150 5.37 22.56 9.15
C GLY A 150 4.19 23.23 8.46
N GLU A 151 4.23 24.56 8.33
CA GLU A 151 3.12 25.32 7.73
C GLU A 151 2.88 25.00 6.26
N GLU A 152 3.90 24.64 5.50
CA GLU A 152 3.78 24.33 4.08
C GLU A 152 2.95 23.06 3.80
N MET A 153 2.80 22.19 4.81
CA MET A 153 2.06 20.94 4.68
C MET A 153 0.57 21.16 4.40
N ARG A 154 0.04 22.36 4.70
CA ARG A 154 -1.34 22.76 4.34
C ARG A 154 -1.59 22.87 2.83
N PHE A 155 -0.54 22.90 2.02
CA PHE A 155 -0.62 23.00 0.56
C PHE A 155 -0.47 21.65 -0.16
N LEU A 156 -0.34 20.55 0.61
CA LEU A 156 -0.22 19.22 0.03
C LEU A 156 -1.57 18.74 -0.52
N ASP A 157 -1.49 17.97 -1.59
CA ASP A 157 -2.64 17.24 -2.13
C ASP A 157 -2.89 16.00 -1.26
N MET A 158 -3.68 16.16 -0.20
CA MET A 158 -3.94 15.12 0.80
C MET A 158 -4.95 14.06 0.36
N ARG A 159 -5.51 14.15 -0.85
CA ARG A 159 -6.62 13.29 -1.30
C ARG A 159 -6.30 11.79 -1.24
N THR A 160 -5.07 11.37 -1.54
CA THR A 160 -4.67 9.95 -1.38
C THR A 160 -4.74 9.51 0.08
N ILE A 161 -4.24 10.35 1.01
CA ILE A 161 -4.22 10.03 2.45
C ILE A 161 -5.64 10.00 3.00
N ASP A 162 -6.47 10.98 2.63
CA ASP A 162 -7.85 11.09 3.10
C ASP A 162 -8.70 9.94 2.59
N LEU A 163 -8.56 9.57 1.31
CA LEU A 163 -9.25 8.44 0.70
C LEU A 163 -8.95 7.13 1.44
N HIS A 164 -7.68 6.81 1.66
CA HIS A 164 -7.31 5.56 2.34
C HIS A 164 -7.66 5.56 3.84
N CYS A 165 -7.75 6.72 4.49
CA CYS A 165 -8.29 6.80 5.86
C CYS A 165 -9.78 6.42 5.94
N GLU A 166 -10.53 6.58 4.85
CA GLU A 166 -11.97 6.31 4.79
C GLU A 166 -12.27 4.92 4.19
N CYS A 167 -11.59 4.53 3.11
CA CYS A 167 -11.88 3.33 2.33
C CYS A 167 -11.32 2.04 2.93
N ASP A 168 -10.06 2.05 3.40
CA ASP A 168 -9.34 0.80 3.73
C ASP A 168 -9.98 0.05 4.91
N VAL A 169 -10.71 0.74 5.80
CA VAL A 169 -11.47 0.10 6.90
C VAL A 169 -12.60 -0.76 6.35
N GLU A 170 -13.33 -0.25 5.35
CA GLU A 170 -14.43 -0.99 4.73
C GLU A 170 -13.90 -2.12 3.85
N HIS A 171 -12.83 -1.89 3.09
CA HIS A 171 -12.18 -2.95 2.30
C HIS A 171 -11.68 -4.09 3.20
N SER A 172 -11.03 -3.77 4.33
CA SER A 172 -10.62 -4.78 5.32
C SER A 172 -11.82 -5.55 5.88
N ARG A 173 -12.92 -4.86 6.19
CA ARG A 173 -14.15 -5.48 6.74
C ARG A 173 -14.77 -6.48 5.74
N VAL A 174 -14.87 -6.10 4.47
CA VAL A 174 -15.42 -6.97 3.41
C VAL A 174 -14.53 -8.20 3.21
N LEU A 175 -13.20 -8.05 3.28
CA LEU A 175 -12.28 -9.19 3.19
C LEU A 175 -12.42 -10.14 4.39
N ASP A 176 -12.62 -9.63 5.60
CA ASP A 176 -12.90 -10.46 6.79
C ASP A 176 -14.18 -11.30 6.63
N GLU A 177 -15.24 -10.73 6.03
CA GLU A 177 -16.47 -11.45 5.73
C GLU A 177 -16.25 -12.59 4.72
N ILE A 178 -15.47 -12.32 3.66
CA ILE A 178 -15.09 -13.33 2.66
C ILE A 178 -14.31 -14.46 3.33
N LEU A 179 -13.32 -14.14 4.17
CA LEU A 179 -12.50 -15.14 4.87
C LEU A 179 -13.33 -15.96 5.85
N THR A 180 -14.27 -15.33 6.55
CA THR A 180 -15.18 -16.03 7.48
C THR A 180 -16.02 -17.08 6.76
N ARG A 181 -16.46 -16.80 5.52
CA ARG A 181 -17.20 -17.76 4.70
C ARG A 181 -16.36 -19.00 4.37
N PHE A 182 -15.07 -18.85 4.08
CA PHE A 182 -14.19 -20.00 3.85
C PHE A 182 -14.11 -20.88 5.09
N VAL A 183 -13.91 -20.29 6.28
CA VAL A 183 -13.82 -21.04 7.54
C VAL A 183 -15.14 -21.74 7.89
N GLY A 184 -16.29 -21.14 7.56
CA GLY A 184 -17.62 -21.69 7.86
C GLY A 184 -18.09 -22.85 6.96
N ALA A 185 -17.40 -23.14 5.85
CA ALA A 185 -17.90 -24.02 4.78
C ALA A 185 -17.72 -25.56 5.00
N GLY A 186 -17.48 -26.02 6.24
CA GLY A 186 -17.62 -27.45 6.59
C GLY A 186 -16.34 -28.29 6.66
N GLU A 187 -15.21 -27.82 6.13
CA GLU A 187 -13.86 -28.37 6.41
C GLU A 187 -13.05 -27.39 7.27
N THR A 188 -13.55 -27.12 8.47
CA THR A 188 -13.14 -26.01 9.33
C THR A 188 -11.65 -25.98 9.65
N THR A 189 -10.97 -27.13 9.80
CA THR A 189 -9.54 -27.16 10.16
C THR A 189 -8.61 -26.87 9.00
N VAL A 190 -8.91 -27.38 7.80
CA VAL A 190 -8.09 -27.14 6.60
C VAL A 190 -8.27 -25.70 6.13
N SER A 191 -9.51 -25.21 6.13
CA SER A 191 -9.79 -23.82 5.78
C SER A 191 -9.22 -22.82 6.79
N LEU A 192 -9.33 -23.07 8.10
CA LEU A 192 -8.72 -22.19 9.10
C LEU A 192 -7.19 -22.15 8.99
N HIS A 193 -6.55 -23.30 8.71
CA HIS A 193 -5.11 -23.35 8.50
C HIS A 193 -4.69 -22.55 7.24
N ALA A 194 -5.43 -22.66 6.15
CA ALA A 194 -5.19 -21.90 4.93
C ALA A 194 -5.32 -20.38 5.16
N VAL A 195 -6.39 -19.93 5.84
CA VAL A 195 -6.56 -18.52 6.22
C VAL A 195 -5.38 -18.04 7.07
N ASN A 196 -5.03 -18.76 8.13
CA ASN A 196 -3.93 -18.38 9.01
C ASN A 196 -2.59 -18.35 8.26
N SER A 197 -2.34 -19.31 7.39
CA SER A 197 -1.12 -19.34 6.57
C SER A 197 -1.06 -18.15 5.61
N GLY A 198 -2.19 -17.74 5.02
CA GLY A 198 -2.25 -16.57 4.15
C GLY A 198 -2.01 -15.28 4.92
N LEU A 199 -2.71 -15.09 6.04
CA LEU A 199 -2.55 -13.91 6.91
C LEU A 199 -1.09 -13.75 7.37
N LEU A 200 -0.47 -14.83 7.86
CA LEU A 200 0.93 -14.79 8.31
C LEU A 200 1.88 -14.38 7.18
N ARG A 201 1.74 -14.98 5.99
CA ARG A 201 2.56 -14.63 4.83
C ARG A 201 2.38 -13.18 4.41
N GLY A 202 1.14 -12.69 4.40
CA GLY A 202 0.86 -11.30 4.03
C GLY A 202 1.38 -10.29 5.08
N ILE A 203 1.34 -10.64 6.37
CA ILE A 203 1.96 -9.85 7.45
C ILE A 203 3.48 -9.85 7.30
N GLU A 204 4.10 -11.02 7.08
CA GLU A 204 5.55 -11.13 6.84
C GLU A 204 6.01 -10.23 5.68
N LEU A 205 5.31 -10.28 4.55
CA LEU A 205 5.61 -9.44 3.39
C LEU A 205 5.45 -7.95 3.69
N SER A 206 4.43 -7.59 4.47
CA SER A 206 4.19 -6.21 4.88
C SER A 206 5.26 -5.72 5.87
N VAL A 207 5.71 -6.56 6.79
CA VAL A 207 6.84 -6.26 7.69
C VAL A 207 8.13 -6.06 6.87
N ASP A 208 8.42 -6.97 5.94
CA ASP A 208 9.61 -6.89 5.07
C ASP A 208 9.61 -5.59 4.24
N LEU A 209 8.44 -5.18 3.70
CA LEU A 209 8.29 -3.91 2.98
C LEU A 209 8.74 -2.71 3.84
N PHE A 210 8.25 -2.63 5.08
CA PHE A 210 8.55 -1.49 5.95
C PHE A 210 9.95 -1.57 6.57
N ASP A 211 10.49 -2.77 6.77
CA ASP A 211 11.88 -2.96 7.19
C ASP A 211 12.86 -2.58 6.08
N ASP A 212 12.56 -2.91 4.83
CA ASP A 212 13.32 -2.47 3.66
C ASP A 212 13.33 -0.94 3.52
N ILE A 213 12.17 -0.29 3.71
CA ILE A 213 12.08 1.18 3.75
C ILE A 213 12.90 1.73 4.91
N GLN A 214 12.79 1.15 6.10
CA GLN A 214 13.55 1.58 7.27
C GLN A 214 15.07 1.43 7.05
N HIS A 215 15.50 0.36 6.39
CA HIS A 215 16.89 0.13 6.04
C HIS A 215 17.39 1.20 5.07
N ALA A 216 16.63 1.49 4.01
CA ALA A 216 16.94 2.54 3.04
C ALA A 216 17.04 3.94 3.69
N LEU A 217 16.15 4.27 4.62
CA LEU A 217 16.22 5.51 5.41
C LEU A 217 17.47 5.58 6.30
N SER A 218 18.03 4.45 6.70
CA SER A 218 19.19 4.37 7.61
C SER A 218 20.53 4.41 6.90
N GLN A 219 20.53 4.29 5.57
CA GLN A 219 21.73 4.46 4.77
C GLN A 219 22.02 5.97 4.65
N PRO A 220 23.18 6.47 5.12
CA PRO A 220 23.57 7.83 4.84
C PRO A 220 23.66 8.00 3.33
N ALA A 221 23.09 9.09 2.79
CA ALA A 221 23.29 9.48 1.40
C ALA A 221 24.79 9.36 1.10
N GLN A 222 25.17 8.46 0.19
CA GLN A 222 26.57 8.20 -0.09
C GLN A 222 27.21 9.52 -0.53
N MET A 223 28.06 10.05 0.35
CA MET A 223 28.97 11.20 0.25
C MET A 223 28.73 12.19 -0.91
N ARG A 224 28.33 13.40 -0.51
CA ARG A 224 28.40 14.70 -1.23
C ARG A 224 29.38 14.79 -2.39
#